data_AF-A0A254RKF4-F1
#
_entry.id   AF-A0A254RKF4-F1
#
_cell.length_a   1.000
_cell.length_b   1.000
_cell.length_c   1.000
_cell.angle_alpha   90.00
_cell.angle_beta   90.00
_cell.angle_gamma   90.00
#
_symmetry.space_group_name_H-M   'P 1'
#
loop_
_entity.id
_entity.type
_entity.pdbx_description
1 polymer ?
#
loop_
_entity_poly.entity_id
_entity_poly.type
_entity_poly.pdbx_seq_one_letter_code
_entity_poly.pdbx_strand_id
1 'polypeptide(L)'
;MRNRLIRFLCNYNFVSFWSSEFDGGALKSNRPVDVGLGLGYGDFYWDFIYALPFTSNNKSSKSISFETGFDFFPGNWWVKGVYRSYSGFSTDVGDSSLYVDLWERDVYVSALWLGTSNGEFSPRAAFFLDRRQRHSAGSLILGGRIQGTKTKDKDEFFPYYQEPKEIFSSWVDMGYTYTWVFDNKAFLNLWGVAGVAVGGDTEEDDYMLLPEIIGKLAFGYIGEIWSWNNVLETEYMPVIFDSHWEQKLVCAYKILIVRRF
;
A
#
# COMPACT_ATOMS: atom_id res chain seq x y z
N MET A 1 31.14 0.44 0.55
CA MET A 1 30.66 -0.94 0.38
C MET A 1 29.19 -0.89 0.01
N ARG A 2 28.73 -1.70 -0.96
CA ARG A 2 27.30 -1.79 -1.28
C ARG A 2 26.63 -2.71 -0.25
N ASN A 3 25.69 -2.18 0.52
CA ASN A 3 24.95 -2.95 1.53
C ASN A 3 24.15 -4.05 0.84
N ARG A 4 24.26 -5.28 1.35
CA ARG A 4 23.41 -6.41 0.98
C ARG A 4 22.51 -6.72 2.16
N LEU A 5 21.25 -7.03 1.90
CA LEU A 5 20.31 -7.39 2.95
C LEU A 5 19.24 -8.36 2.49
N ILE A 6 18.71 -9.11 3.46
CA ILE A 6 17.52 -9.94 3.33
C ILE A 6 16.44 -9.34 4.22
N ARG A 7 15.21 -9.32 3.72
CA ARG A 7 14.03 -8.76 4.36
C ARG A 7 13.01 -9.88 4.59
N PHE A 8 12.43 -9.89 5.78
CA PHE A 8 11.30 -10.74 6.13
C PHE A 8 10.12 -9.82 6.40
N LEU A 9 9.02 -10.03 5.68
CA LEU A 9 7.84 -9.19 5.73
C LEU A 9 6.68 -9.99 6.27
N CYS A 10 5.86 -9.36 7.12
CA CYS A 10 4.60 -9.92 7.60
C CYS A 10 3.58 -8.79 7.67
N ASN A 11 2.47 -8.90 6.94
CA ASN A 11 1.47 -7.85 6.86
C ASN A 11 0.09 -8.38 7.28
N TYR A 12 -0.54 -7.62 8.16
CA TYR A 12 -1.94 -7.76 8.54
C TYR A 12 -2.68 -6.62 7.86
N ASN A 13 -3.45 -6.93 6.84
CA ASN A 13 -4.07 -5.93 5.98
C ASN A 13 -5.59 -6.06 6.05
N PHE A 14 -6.28 -4.95 5.87
CA PHE A 14 -7.72 -4.86 5.81
C PHE A 14 -8.07 -3.85 4.71
N VAL A 15 -9.08 -4.18 3.91
CA VAL A 15 -9.62 -3.32 2.87
C VAL A 15 -11.12 -3.27 3.06
N SER A 16 -11.69 -2.07 3.02
CA SER A 16 -13.14 -1.90 3.03
C SER A 16 -13.58 -0.99 1.90
N PHE A 17 -14.69 -1.36 1.28
CA PHE A 17 -15.34 -0.60 0.22
C PHE A 17 -16.75 -0.22 0.68
N TRP A 18 -17.12 1.05 0.49
CA TRP A 18 -18.49 1.52 0.64
C TRP A 18 -18.94 2.07 -0.70
N SER A 19 -20.17 1.76 -1.12
CA SER A 19 -20.74 2.28 -2.36
C SER A 19 -22.19 2.70 -2.13
N SER A 20 -22.61 3.78 -2.80
CA SER A 20 -24.03 4.19 -2.81
C SER A 20 -24.93 3.19 -3.54
N GLU A 21 -24.36 2.30 -4.36
CA GLU A 21 -25.12 1.24 -5.03
C GLU A 21 -25.68 0.19 -4.04
N PHE A 22 -25.19 0.18 -2.78
CA PHE A 22 -25.56 -0.81 -1.77
C PHE A 22 -26.10 -0.19 -0.47
N ASP A 23 -27.00 0.80 -0.55
CA ASP A 23 -27.71 1.39 0.59
C ASP A 23 -26.80 1.84 1.76
N GLY A 24 -25.51 2.13 1.46
CA GLY A 24 -24.48 2.51 2.42
C GLY A 24 -23.77 1.37 3.17
N GLY A 25 -24.00 0.09 2.83
CA GLY A 25 -23.31 -1.05 3.43
C GLY A 25 -21.82 -1.14 3.04
N ALA A 26 -21.01 -1.72 3.94
CA ALA A 26 -19.56 -1.84 3.78
C ALA A 26 -19.15 -3.26 3.42
N LEU A 27 -18.47 -3.45 2.27
CA LEU A 27 -17.71 -4.67 2.03
C LEU A 27 -16.42 -4.63 2.82
N LYS A 28 -16.06 -5.78 3.38
CA LYS A 28 -14.84 -5.94 4.16
C LYS A 28 -14.06 -7.12 3.62
N SER A 29 -12.77 -6.92 3.36
CA SER A 29 -11.89 -8.03 3.02
C SER A 29 -11.61 -8.86 4.27
N ASN A 30 -11.77 -10.18 4.14
CA ASN A 30 -11.28 -11.15 5.13
C ASN A 30 -9.85 -11.54 4.76
N ARG A 31 -8.95 -10.55 4.76
CA ARG A 31 -7.62 -10.75 4.20
C ARG A 31 -6.75 -11.54 5.19
N PRO A 32 -6.16 -12.68 4.77
CA PRO A 32 -5.23 -13.44 5.58
C PRO A 32 -3.94 -12.64 5.83
N VAL A 33 -3.15 -13.12 6.79
CA VAL A 33 -1.80 -12.64 7.02
C VAL A 33 -0.96 -12.90 5.77
N ASP A 34 -0.32 -11.85 5.26
CA ASP A 34 0.64 -11.96 4.18
C ASP A 34 2.04 -12.14 4.76
N VAL A 35 2.84 -13.02 4.17
CA VAL A 35 4.27 -13.16 4.50
C VAL A 35 5.11 -12.99 3.25
N GLY A 36 6.31 -12.47 3.42
CA GLY A 36 7.17 -12.17 2.29
C GLY A 36 8.66 -12.26 2.58
N LEU A 37 9.40 -12.38 1.49
CA LEU A 37 10.85 -12.32 1.44
C LEU A 37 11.26 -11.22 0.48
N GLY A 38 12.29 -10.47 0.86
CA GLY A 38 12.84 -9.41 0.04
C GLY A 38 14.35 -9.41 0.05
N LEU A 39 14.92 -8.86 -1.01
CA LEU A 39 16.35 -8.69 -1.21
C LEU A 39 16.67 -7.22 -1.43
N GLY A 40 17.77 -6.75 -0.85
CA GLY A 40 18.28 -5.40 -1.07
C GLY A 40 19.74 -5.43 -1.48
N TYR A 41 20.08 -4.64 -2.50
CA TYR A 41 21.45 -4.46 -2.97
C TYR A 41 21.69 -3.01 -3.39
N GLY A 42 22.58 -2.32 -2.66
CA GLY A 42 22.87 -0.92 -2.94
C GLY A 42 21.61 -0.08 -2.74
N ASP A 43 21.11 0.55 -3.81
CA ASP A 43 19.92 1.41 -3.78
C ASP A 43 18.65 0.73 -4.31
N PHE A 44 18.72 -0.57 -4.62
CA PHE A 44 17.63 -1.33 -5.21
C PHE A 44 17.14 -2.43 -4.27
N TYR A 45 15.82 -2.63 -4.24
CA TYR A 45 15.14 -3.60 -3.41
C TYR A 45 14.08 -4.33 -4.24
N TRP A 46 13.87 -5.60 -3.95
CA TRP A 46 12.80 -6.39 -4.53
C TRP A 46 12.11 -7.20 -3.43
N ASP A 47 10.79 -7.13 -3.36
CA ASP A 47 9.99 -7.88 -2.40
C ASP A 47 9.01 -8.84 -3.10
N PHE A 48 8.78 -10.00 -2.48
CA PHE A 48 7.76 -10.98 -2.85
C PHE A 48 6.93 -11.29 -1.62
N ILE A 49 5.61 -11.09 -1.72
CA ILE A 49 4.67 -11.21 -0.61
C ILE A 49 3.51 -12.10 -1.08
N TYR A 50 3.12 -13.06 -0.24
CA TYR A 50 2.05 -14.01 -0.50
C TYR A 50 1.18 -14.19 0.74
N ALA A 51 -0.14 -14.25 0.53
CA ALA A 51 -1.10 -14.53 1.59
C ALA A 51 -0.99 -15.96 2.08
N LEU A 52 -1.19 -16.16 3.38
CA LEU A 52 -1.34 -17.49 3.99
C LEU A 52 -2.84 -17.81 4.15
N PRO A 53 -3.50 -18.52 3.22
CA PRO A 53 -4.96 -18.61 3.20
C PRO A 53 -5.56 -19.27 4.45
N PHE A 54 -4.80 -20.10 5.16
CA PHE A 54 -5.19 -20.76 6.40
C PHE A 54 -5.31 -19.82 7.62
N THR A 55 -4.87 -18.57 7.49
CA THR A 55 -5.01 -17.54 8.54
C THR A 55 -6.30 -16.74 8.41
N SER A 56 -7.07 -16.97 7.34
CA SER A 56 -8.41 -16.38 7.17
C SER A 56 -9.42 -17.06 8.11
N ASN A 57 -10.42 -16.31 8.61
CA ASN A 57 -11.44 -16.88 9.47
C ASN A 57 -12.30 -17.91 8.69
N ASN A 58 -12.43 -19.14 9.19
CA ASN A 58 -13.10 -20.27 8.52
C ASN A 58 -14.56 -20.02 8.11
N LYS A 59 -15.22 -18.98 8.64
CA LYS A 59 -16.59 -18.60 8.30
C LYS A 59 -16.68 -17.64 7.11
N SER A 60 -15.57 -17.06 6.67
CA SER A 60 -15.54 -16.02 5.65
C SER A 60 -14.48 -16.36 4.60
N SER A 61 -14.87 -16.31 3.32
CA SER A 61 -14.04 -16.12 2.11
C SER A 61 -12.61 -16.71 2.03
N LYS A 62 -12.35 -17.54 1.00
CA LYS A 62 -10.98 -17.92 0.59
C LYS A 62 -10.29 -16.75 -0.11
N SER A 63 -9.68 -15.85 0.66
CA SER A 63 -8.89 -14.76 0.08
C SER A 63 -7.49 -15.23 -0.32
N ILE A 64 -7.08 -14.87 -1.54
CA ILE A 64 -5.73 -15.09 -2.06
C ILE A 64 -5.17 -13.73 -2.46
N SER A 65 -4.01 -13.39 -1.91
CA SER A 65 -3.24 -12.19 -2.27
C SER A 65 -1.82 -12.53 -2.67
N PHE A 66 -1.36 -11.87 -3.72
CA PHE A 66 0.03 -11.86 -4.15
C PHE A 66 0.45 -10.43 -4.45
N GLU A 67 1.64 -10.06 -3.98
CA GLU A 67 2.26 -8.77 -4.26
C GLU A 67 3.74 -8.96 -4.55
N THR A 68 4.23 -8.28 -5.58
CA THR A 68 5.65 -8.15 -5.84
C THR A 68 5.94 -6.77 -6.38
N GLY A 69 7.17 -6.31 -6.18
CA GLY A 69 7.57 -5.00 -6.64
C GLY A 69 9.03 -4.73 -6.37
N PHE A 70 9.46 -3.57 -6.84
CA PHE A 70 10.78 -3.05 -6.59
C PHE A 70 10.72 -1.64 -6.01
N ASP A 71 11.76 -1.30 -5.26
CA ASP A 71 12.02 0.06 -4.81
C ASP A 71 13.46 0.44 -5.20
N PHE A 72 13.63 1.65 -5.73
CA PHE A 72 14.90 2.18 -6.17
C PHE A 72 15.09 3.62 -5.67
N PHE A 73 16.30 3.92 -5.16
CA PHE A 73 16.59 5.19 -4.48
C PHE A 73 17.74 5.99 -5.12
N PRO A 74 17.56 6.54 -6.34
CA PRO A 74 18.58 7.38 -6.96
C PRO A 74 18.57 8.80 -6.35
N GLY A 75 19.55 9.11 -5.51
CA GLY A 75 19.66 10.41 -4.85
C GLY A 75 18.48 10.67 -3.90
N ASN A 76 17.72 11.73 -4.16
CA ASN A 76 16.55 12.12 -3.36
C ASN A 76 15.23 11.54 -3.86
N TRP A 77 15.28 10.61 -4.83
CA TRP A 77 14.08 9.97 -5.36
C TRP A 77 13.81 8.64 -4.68
N TRP A 78 12.54 8.31 -4.55
CA TRP A 78 12.02 6.98 -4.29
C TRP A 78 11.15 6.58 -5.48
N VAL A 79 11.69 5.71 -6.32
CA VAL A 79 10.98 5.11 -7.45
C VAL A 79 10.51 3.73 -7.03
N LYS A 80 9.23 3.43 -7.26
CA LYS A 80 8.62 2.17 -6.86
C LYS A 80 7.79 1.62 -8.02
N GLY A 81 7.89 0.32 -8.26
CA GLY A 81 7.01 -0.42 -9.15
C GLY A 81 6.35 -1.56 -8.39
N VAL A 82 5.05 -1.75 -8.57
CA VAL A 82 4.28 -2.75 -7.83
C VAL A 82 3.30 -3.45 -8.76
N TYR A 83 3.15 -4.76 -8.54
CA TYR A 83 2.05 -5.57 -9.04
C TYR A 83 1.37 -6.26 -7.86
N ARG A 84 0.04 -6.22 -7.87
CA ARG A 84 -0.83 -6.76 -6.83
C ARG A 84 -1.98 -7.50 -7.48
N SER A 85 -2.31 -8.66 -6.93
CA SER A 85 -3.50 -9.42 -7.32
C SER A 85 -4.17 -9.95 -6.08
N TYR A 86 -5.46 -9.64 -5.95
CA TYR A 86 -6.24 -9.91 -4.76
C TYR A 86 -7.60 -10.51 -5.12
N SER A 87 -8.09 -11.42 -4.30
CA SER A 87 -9.44 -11.98 -4.40
C SER A 87 -10.04 -12.23 -3.03
N GLY A 88 -11.36 -12.34 -2.99
CA GLY A 88 -12.11 -12.80 -1.83
C GLY A 88 -12.54 -11.67 -0.91
N PHE A 89 -13.84 -11.36 -0.96
CA PHE A 89 -14.49 -10.35 -0.13
C PHE A 89 -15.67 -10.96 0.62
N SER A 90 -16.18 -10.25 1.61
CA SER A 90 -17.40 -10.62 2.33
C SER A 90 -18.23 -9.39 2.67
N THR A 91 -19.54 -9.57 2.70
CA THR A 91 -20.53 -8.58 3.14
C THR A 91 -21.36 -9.14 4.27
N ASP A 92 -21.85 -8.26 5.15
CA ASP A 92 -22.78 -8.65 6.21
C ASP A 92 -24.22 -8.39 5.71
N VAL A 93 -25.03 -9.45 5.60
CA VAL A 93 -26.47 -9.38 5.27
C VAL A 93 -27.25 -9.93 6.46
N GLY A 94 -27.90 -9.05 7.22
CA GLY A 94 -28.56 -9.41 8.48
C GLY A 94 -27.57 -9.96 9.50
N ASP A 95 -27.83 -11.15 10.05
CA ASP A 95 -26.93 -11.86 10.98
C ASP A 95 -25.92 -12.79 10.28
N SER A 96 -25.83 -12.74 8.94
CA SER A 96 -25.03 -13.67 8.13
C SER A 96 -23.97 -12.96 7.29
N SER A 97 -22.80 -13.58 7.16
CA SER A 97 -21.74 -13.09 6.27
C SER A 97 -21.80 -13.84 4.95
N LEU A 98 -21.96 -13.10 3.85
CA LEU A 98 -22.00 -13.64 2.49
C LEU A 98 -20.64 -13.45 1.82
N TYR A 99 -20.17 -14.49 1.15
CA TYR A 99 -18.98 -14.44 0.29
C TYR A 99 -19.29 -13.71 -1.01
N VAL A 100 -18.35 -12.86 -1.46
CA VAL A 100 -18.40 -12.20 -2.77
C VAL A 100 -17.11 -12.53 -3.54
N ASP A 101 -17.23 -13.16 -4.71
CA ASP A 101 -16.15 -13.48 -5.64
C ASP A 101 -15.69 -12.25 -6.45
N LEU A 102 -15.31 -11.21 -5.72
CA LEU A 102 -14.66 -10.02 -6.26
C LEU A 102 -13.15 -10.24 -6.32
N TRP A 103 -12.53 -9.87 -7.44
CA TRP A 103 -11.08 -9.79 -7.56
C TRP A 103 -10.64 -8.44 -8.12
N GLU A 104 -9.48 -7.98 -7.66
CA GLU A 104 -8.84 -6.73 -8.06
C GLU A 104 -7.37 -7.04 -8.41
N ARG A 105 -6.91 -6.51 -9.54
CA ARG A 105 -5.50 -6.46 -9.90
C ARG A 105 -5.09 -5.02 -10.03
N ASP A 106 -3.93 -4.70 -9.49
CA ASP A 106 -3.39 -3.36 -9.46
C ASP A 106 -1.92 -3.37 -9.88
N VAL A 107 -1.56 -2.50 -10.80
CA VAL A 107 -0.18 -2.29 -11.22
C VAL A 107 0.10 -0.80 -11.25
N TYR A 108 1.20 -0.38 -10.63
CA TYR A 108 1.58 1.02 -10.67
C TYR A 108 3.08 1.23 -10.63
N VAL A 109 3.49 2.37 -11.17
CA VAL A 109 4.84 2.92 -11.02
C VAL A 109 4.72 4.32 -10.43
N SER A 110 5.44 4.57 -9.34
CA SER A 110 5.47 5.87 -8.67
C SER A 110 6.89 6.41 -8.59
N ALA A 111 7.02 7.73 -8.64
CA ALA A 111 8.26 8.45 -8.38
C ALA A 111 7.98 9.58 -7.40
N LEU A 112 8.58 9.49 -6.22
CA LEU A 112 8.45 10.50 -5.15
C LEU A 112 9.81 11.15 -4.90
N TRP A 113 9.84 12.47 -4.94
CA TRP A 113 11.01 13.28 -4.64
C TRP A 113 10.98 13.81 -3.20
N LEU A 114 12.10 13.67 -2.51
CA LEU A 114 12.30 14.17 -1.16
C LEU A 114 12.98 15.54 -1.23
N GLY A 115 12.16 16.58 -1.38
CA GLY A 115 12.62 17.91 -1.79
C GLY A 115 13.44 18.69 -0.77
N THR A 116 13.29 18.39 0.52
CA THR A 116 13.99 19.10 1.60
C THR A 116 14.84 18.18 2.44
N SER A 117 15.24 17.02 1.90
CA SER A 117 16.03 16.05 2.65
C SER A 117 17.41 16.58 3.00
N ASN A 118 18.05 17.33 2.09
CA ASN A 118 19.39 17.92 2.21
C ASN A 118 20.47 16.94 2.75
N GLY A 119 20.31 15.63 2.49
CA GLY A 119 21.19 14.58 3.01
C GLY A 119 20.94 14.17 4.47
N GLU A 120 20.08 14.89 5.19
CA GLU A 120 19.74 14.65 6.60
C GLU A 120 18.59 13.66 6.77
N PHE A 121 17.71 13.54 5.77
CA PHE A 121 16.56 12.63 5.80
C PHE A 121 16.71 11.48 4.80
N SER A 122 16.30 10.27 5.20
CA SER A 122 16.14 9.15 4.28
C SER A 122 14.96 8.24 4.67
N PRO A 123 14.00 7.98 3.77
CA PRO A 123 12.87 7.08 4.05
C PRO A 123 13.37 5.64 4.19
N ARG A 124 14.53 5.32 3.64
CA ARG A 124 15.15 4.01 3.75
C ARG A 124 15.50 3.66 5.18
N ALA A 125 15.81 4.66 6.01
CA ALA A 125 16.04 4.44 7.44
C ALA A 125 14.78 3.97 8.16
N ALA A 126 13.60 4.51 7.81
CA ALA A 126 12.36 4.18 8.48
C ALA A 126 11.66 2.93 7.89
N PHE A 127 11.72 2.73 6.56
CA PHE A 127 10.91 1.73 5.86
C PHE A 127 11.70 0.55 5.27
N PHE A 128 13.03 0.69 5.11
CA PHE A 128 13.89 -0.35 4.51
C PHE A 128 14.97 -0.87 5.46
N LEU A 129 15.23 -0.13 6.54
CA LEU A 129 16.13 -0.47 7.64
C LEU A 129 17.57 -0.80 7.20
N ASP A 130 17.99 -0.30 6.03
CA ASP A 130 19.32 -0.55 5.45
C ASP A 130 20.41 0.38 6.00
N ARG A 131 19.98 1.51 6.57
CA ARG A 131 20.82 2.58 7.11
C ARG A 131 20.14 3.22 8.31
N ARG A 132 20.93 3.90 9.14
CA ARG A 132 20.43 4.69 10.27
C ARG A 132 20.53 6.18 9.94
N GLN A 133 19.47 6.92 10.22
CA GLN A 133 19.51 8.38 10.24
C GLN A 133 20.16 8.86 11.54
N ARG A 134 21.09 9.82 11.47
CA ARG A 134 21.87 10.26 12.64
C ARG A 134 21.15 11.32 13.48
N HIS A 135 20.35 12.16 12.83
CA HIS A 135 19.62 13.26 13.46
C HIS A 135 18.16 13.23 13.07
N SER A 136 17.28 13.76 13.91
CA SER A 136 15.86 13.86 13.59
C SER A 136 15.67 14.87 12.46
N ALA A 137 15.01 14.45 11.39
CA ALA A 137 14.86 15.26 10.18
C ALA A 137 13.65 14.77 9.38
N GLY A 138 13.18 15.62 8.47
CA GLY A 138 12.06 15.33 7.60
C GLY A 138 12.27 15.87 6.19
N SER A 139 11.35 15.53 5.31
CA SER A 139 11.35 16.03 3.94
C SER A 139 9.94 16.29 3.42
N LEU A 140 9.79 17.36 2.65
CA LEU A 140 8.67 17.48 1.71
C LEU A 140 8.74 16.33 0.71
N ILE A 141 7.58 15.82 0.35
CA ILE A 141 7.37 14.76 -0.64
C ILE A 141 6.61 15.40 -1.79
N LEU A 142 7.11 15.26 -3.01
CA LEU A 142 6.44 15.67 -4.24
C LEU A 142 6.64 14.61 -5.30
N GLY A 143 5.60 14.24 -6.03
CA GLY A 143 5.75 13.24 -7.07
C GLY A 143 4.42 12.85 -7.67
N GLY A 144 4.35 11.59 -8.08
CA GLY A 144 3.13 11.04 -8.66
C GLY A 144 3.31 9.57 -9.02
N ARG A 145 2.22 9.00 -9.53
CA ARG A 145 2.18 7.62 -10.01
C ARG A 145 1.28 7.47 -11.21
N ILE A 146 1.58 6.47 -12.03
CA ILE A 146 0.68 5.98 -13.07
C ILE A 146 0.22 4.61 -12.61
N GLN A 147 -1.09 4.37 -12.67
CA GLN A 147 -1.73 3.20 -12.09
C GLN A 147 -2.77 2.63 -13.05
N GLY A 148 -2.74 1.32 -13.23
CA GLY A 148 -3.78 0.55 -13.90
C GLY A 148 -4.42 -0.41 -12.91
N THR A 149 -5.73 -0.33 -12.78
CA THR A 149 -6.51 -1.22 -11.91
C THR A 149 -7.52 -1.98 -12.76
N LYS A 150 -7.66 -3.27 -12.50
CA LYS A 150 -8.66 -4.12 -13.12
C LYS A 150 -9.48 -4.83 -12.05
N THR A 151 -10.79 -4.60 -12.06
CA THR A 151 -11.72 -5.14 -11.08
C THR A 151 -12.82 -5.90 -11.79
N LYS A 152 -13.20 -7.06 -11.24
CA LYS A 152 -14.38 -7.79 -11.70
C LYS A 152 -15.06 -8.49 -10.54
N ASP A 153 -16.37 -8.33 -10.50
CA ASP A 153 -17.26 -9.05 -9.62
C ASP A 153 -17.95 -10.17 -10.40
N LYS A 154 -17.74 -11.43 -10.00
CA LYS A 154 -18.39 -12.58 -10.64
C LYS A 154 -19.75 -12.93 -10.03
N ASP A 155 -20.00 -12.47 -8.82
CA ASP A 155 -21.26 -12.75 -8.12
C ASP A 155 -22.30 -11.64 -8.37
N GLU A 156 -21.98 -10.69 -9.26
CA GLU A 156 -22.85 -9.59 -9.70
C GLU A 156 -23.37 -8.70 -8.57
N PHE A 157 -22.62 -8.65 -7.46
CA PHE A 157 -22.94 -7.83 -6.30
C PHE A 157 -22.79 -6.33 -6.58
N PHE A 158 -21.84 -5.97 -7.46
CA PHE A 158 -21.68 -4.63 -8.04
C PHE A 158 -22.11 -4.62 -9.50
N PRO A 159 -23.24 -3.99 -9.84
CA PRO A 159 -23.65 -3.77 -11.22
C PRO A 159 -22.54 -3.15 -12.08
N TYR A 160 -21.79 -2.18 -11.53
CA TYR A 160 -20.69 -1.53 -12.23
C TYR A 160 -19.53 -2.47 -12.58
N TYR A 161 -19.28 -3.53 -11.78
CA TYR A 161 -18.16 -4.47 -11.95
C TYR A 161 -18.56 -5.86 -12.47
N GLN A 162 -19.79 -6.05 -12.96
CA GLN A 162 -20.21 -7.33 -13.56
C GLN A 162 -19.32 -7.73 -14.73
N GLU A 163 -18.98 -6.75 -15.57
CA GLU A 163 -17.92 -6.87 -16.56
C GLU A 163 -16.59 -6.36 -16.00
N PRO A 164 -15.44 -6.91 -16.45
CA PRO A 164 -14.15 -6.46 -15.96
C PRO A 164 -13.92 -5.00 -16.32
N LYS A 165 -13.86 -4.13 -15.32
CA LYS A 165 -13.55 -2.72 -15.49
C LYS A 165 -12.06 -2.47 -15.38
N GLU A 166 -11.52 -1.73 -16.34
CA GLU A 166 -10.12 -1.34 -16.40
C GLU A 166 -10.03 0.19 -16.26
N ILE A 167 -9.46 0.63 -15.15
CA ILE A 167 -9.27 2.05 -14.85
C ILE A 167 -7.79 2.36 -14.97
N PHE A 168 -7.47 3.34 -15.82
CA PHE A 168 -6.13 3.91 -15.89
C PHE A 168 -6.13 5.30 -15.27
N SER A 169 -5.16 5.59 -14.40
CA SER A 169 -5.09 6.86 -13.68
C SER A 169 -3.67 7.41 -13.58
N SER A 170 -3.57 8.74 -13.61
CA SER A 170 -2.34 9.49 -13.43
C SER A 170 -2.48 10.41 -12.23
N TRP A 171 -1.57 10.27 -11.28
CA TRP A 171 -1.63 10.88 -9.95
C TRP A 171 -0.56 11.97 -9.78
N VAL A 172 -0.90 13.01 -9.03
CA VAL A 172 0.03 13.97 -8.46
C VAL A 172 -0.06 13.88 -6.94
N ASP A 173 1.08 13.65 -6.30
CA ASP A 173 1.21 13.41 -4.87
C ASP A 173 2.03 14.50 -4.20
N MET A 174 1.58 14.96 -3.05
CA MET A 174 2.35 15.85 -2.18
C MET A 174 2.20 15.48 -0.71
N GLY A 175 3.23 15.77 0.08
CA GLY A 175 3.20 15.40 1.48
C GLY A 175 4.43 15.83 2.27
N TYR A 176 4.50 15.29 3.47
CA TYR A 176 5.64 15.47 4.36
C TYR A 176 5.90 14.22 5.17
N THR A 177 7.15 13.98 5.48
CA THR A 177 7.56 12.92 6.39
C THR A 177 8.63 13.42 7.35
N TYR A 178 8.62 12.88 8.56
CA TYR A 178 9.59 13.23 9.60
C TYR A 178 9.97 12.00 10.39
N THR A 179 11.27 11.79 10.61
CA THR A 179 11.81 10.75 11.47
C THR A 179 12.41 11.38 12.73
N TRP A 180 11.91 10.98 13.89
CA TRP A 180 12.60 11.12 15.17
C TRP A 180 13.56 9.96 15.36
N VAL A 181 14.81 10.25 15.68
CA VAL A 181 15.81 9.24 16.05
C VAL A 181 16.17 9.39 17.52
N PHE A 182 16.37 8.26 18.17
CA PHE A 182 16.72 8.20 19.59
C PHE A 182 18.12 7.61 19.77
N ASP A 183 18.76 7.94 20.89
CA ASP A 183 20.15 7.54 21.17
C ASP A 183 20.33 6.02 21.20
N ASN A 184 19.31 5.31 21.70
CA ASN A 184 19.23 3.85 21.78
C ASN A 184 19.01 3.14 20.42
N LYS A 185 19.25 3.81 19.29
CA LYS A 185 19.05 3.29 17.92
C LYS A 185 17.57 3.03 17.55
N ALA A 186 16.63 3.40 18.42
CA ALA A 186 15.22 3.42 18.07
C ALA A 186 14.88 4.61 17.17
N PHE A 187 13.77 4.51 16.47
CA PHE A 187 13.21 5.61 15.69
C PHE A 187 11.68 5.57 15.71
N LEU A 188 11.10 6.73 15.41
CA LEU A 188 9.70 6.93 15.09
C LEU A 188 9.65 7.75 13.80
N ASN A 189 8.81 7.38 12.84
CA ASN A 189 8.60 8.13 11.61
C ASN A 189 7.10 8.34 11.40
N LEU A 190 6.75 9.57 11.01
CA LEU A 190 5.45 9.90 10.48
C LEU A 190 5.58 10.26 9.01
N TRP A 191 4.62 9.80 8.22
CA TRP A 191 4.54 10.02 6.78
C TRP A 191 3.10 10.34 6.42
N GLY A 192 2.87 11.47 5.77
CA GLY A 192 1.57 11.87 5.26
C GLY A 192 1.70 12.32 3.82
N VAL A 193 0.87 11.77 2.94
CA VAL A 193 0.76 12.14 1.53
C VAL A 193 -0.71 12.33 1.20
N ALA A 194 -1.02 13.38 0.47
CA ALA A 194 -2.30 13.57 -0.20
C ALA A 194 -2.04 13.58 -1.71
N GLY A 195 -2.89 12.88 -2.44
CA GLY A 195 -2.81 12.73 -3.88
C GLY A 195 -4.14 13.12 -4.54
N VAL A 196 -4.05 13.48 -5.81
CA VAL A 196 -5.21 13.55 -6.68
C VAL A 196 -4.84 12.93 -8.02
N ALA A 197 -5.74 12.11 -8.55
CA ALA A 197 -5.63 11.56 -9.88
C ALA A 197 -6.75 12.03 -10.80
N VAL A 198 -6.40 12.05 -12.08
CA VAL A 198 -7.38 11.94 -13.15
C VAL A 198 -7.24 10.56 -13.75
N GLY A 199 -8.34 9.83 -13.84
CA GLY A 199 -8.40 8.54 -14.50
C GLY A 199 -9.56 8.45 -15.48
N GLY A 200 -9.66 7.31 -16.14
CA GLY A 200 -10.81 6.97 -16.95
C GLY A 200 -10.94 5.45 -17.10
N ASP A 201 -12.17 5.02 -17.33
CA ASP A 201 -12.44 3.66 -17.79
C ASP A 201 -11.93 3.54 -19.24
N THR A 202 -11.25 2.46 -19.59
CA THR A 202 -10.81 2.26 -20.98
C THR A 202 -11.95 1.86 -21.94
N GLU A 203 -13.10 1.41 -21.41
CA GLU A 203 -14.25 1.00 -22.21
C GLU A 203 -15.36 2.06 -22.30
N GLU A 204 -15.40 3.01 -21.36
CA GLU A 204 -16.35 4.12 -21.30
C GLU A 204 -15.57 5.45 -21.34
N ASP A 205 -16.00 6.44 -22.15
CA ASP A 205 -15.34 7.76 -22.28
C ASP A 205 -15.56 8.66 -21.02
N ASP A 206 -15.55 8.04 -19.83
CA ASP A 206 -15.82 8.68 -18.54
C ASP A 206 -14.52 9.04 -17.83
N TYR A 207 -14.41 10.31 -17.44
CA TYR A 207 -13.28 10.82 -16.66
C TYR A 207 -13.61 10.83 -15.18
N MET A 208 -12.68 10.35 -14.36
CA MET A 208 -12.85 10.23 -12.90
C MET A 208 -11.81 11.08 -12.17
N LEU A 209 -12.26 11.77 -11.12
CA LEU A 209 -11.38 12.47 -10.18
C LEU A 209 -11.21 11.60 -8.92
N LEU A 210 -9.97 11.26 -8.60
CA LEU A 210 -9.62 10.33 -7.54
C LEU A 210 -8.75 11.02 -6.48
N PRO A 211 -9.32 11.69 -5.47
CA PRO A 211 -8.55 12.16 -4.33
C PRO A 211 -8.10 10.98 -3.44
N GLU A 212 -6.93 11.09 -2.83
CA GLU A 212 -6.39 10.10 -1.90
C GLU A 212 -5.65 10.76 -0.74
N ILE A 213 -5.72 10.14 0.44
CA ILE A 213 -4.86 10.48 1.58
C ILE A 213 -4.23 9.20 2.11
N ILE A 214 -2.90 9.18 2.22
CA ILE A 214 -2.10 8.10 2.80
C ILE A 214 -1.38 8.61 4.05
N GLY A 215 -1.62 7.97 5.19
CA GLY A 215 -0.88 8.14 6.42
C GLY A 215 -0.09 6.89 6.79
N LYS A 216 1.17 7.05 7.22
CA LYS A 216 1.98 5.97 7.79
C LYS A 216 2.66 6.41 9.08
N LEU A 217 2.71 5.49 10.03
CA LEU A 217 3.48 5.58 11.26
C LEU A 217 4.41 4.38 11.30
N ALA A 218 5.73 4.61 11.29
CA ALA A 218 6.72 3.56 11.43
C ALA A 218 7.51 3.75 12.72
N PHE A 219 7.75 2.67 13.46
CA PHE A 219 8.61 2.69 14.63
C PHE A 219 9.41 1.40 14.72
N GLY A 220 10.63 1.50 15.23
CA GLY A 220 11.50 0.34 15.23
C GLY A 220 12.89 0.62 15.77
N TYR A 221 13.78 -0.30 15.46
CA TYR A 221 15.16 -0.30 15.93
C TYR A 221 16.11 -0.71 14.82
N ILE A 222 17.20 0.06 14.66
CA ILE A 222 18.21 -0.16 13.62
C ILE A 222 19.52 -0.59 14.27
N GLY A 223 19.69 -1.91 14.44
CA GLY A 223 20.94 -2.51 14.92
C GLY A 223 22.04 -2.49 13.88
N GLU A 224 23.14 -3.20 14.12
CA GLU A 224 24.25 -3.31 13.15
C GLU A 224 24.03 -4.42 12.14
N ILE A 225 23.58 -5.59 12.62
CA ILE A 225 23.29 -6.77 11.79
C ILE A 225 21.79 -6.93 11.59
N TRP A 226 21.01 -6.86 12.67
CA TRP A 226 19.57 -7.03 12.65
C TRP A 226 18.87 -5.71 12.90
N SER A 227 17.78 -5.49 12.19
CA SER A 227 16.90 -4.33 12.37
C SER A 227 15.45 -4.78 12.21
N TRP A 228 14.55 -4.07 12.85
CA TRP A 228 13.13 -4.35 12.72
C TRP A 228 12.32 -3.06 12.85
N ASN A 229 11.13 -3.06 12.26
CA ASN A 229 10.14 -2.03 12.50
C ASN A 229 8.74 -2.64 12.50
N ASN A 230 7.80 -1.83 12.96
CA ASN A 230 6.39 -1.98 12.66
C ASN A 230 5.94 -0.72 11.91
N VAL A 231 5.03 -0.89 10.96
CA VAL A 231 4.43 0.18 10.17
C VAL A 231 2.91 0.05 10.24
N LEU A 232 2.26 1.08 10.73
CA LEU A 232 0.82 1.28 10.58
C LEU A 232 0.62 2.16 9.35
N GLU A 233 -0.22 1.73 8.43
CA GLU A 233 -0.51 2.44 7.19
C GLU A 233 -2.02 2.49 6.99
N THR A 234 -2.52 3.66 6.60
CA THR A 234 -3.91 3.91 6.29
C THR A 234 -3.96 4.72 5.00
N GLU A 235 -4.78 4.28 4.07
CA GLU A 235 -5.05 4.92 2.80
C GLU A 235 -6.58 5.05 2.67
N TYR A 236 -7.03 6.26 2.35
CA TYR A 236 -8.43 6.57 2.13
C TYR A 236 -8.60 7.25 0.78
N MET A 237 -9.49 6.70 -0.04
CA MET A 237 -9.74 7.16 -1.40
C MET A 237 -11.26 7.19 -1.64
N PRO A 238 -11.89 8.38 -1.58
CA PRO A 238 -13.24 8.57 -2.08
C PRO A 238 -13.21 8.73 -3.60
N VAL A 239 -14.12 8.06 -4.29
CA VAL A 239 -14.32 8.14 -5.73
C VAL A 239 -15.74 8.60 -6.01
N ILE A 240 -15.87 9.58 -6.90
CA ILE A 240 -17.18 10.05 -7.36
C ILE A 240 -17.26 9.71 -8.84
N PHE A 241 -18.21 8.86 -9.19
CA PHE A 241 -18.61 8.54 -10.55
C PHE A 241 -19.82 9.41 -10.92
N ASP A 242 -20.15 9.49 -12.20
CA ASP A 242 -21.32 10.22 -12.67
C ASP A 242 -22.64 9.61 -12.16
N SER A 243 -22.66 8.29 -11.93
CA SER A 243 -23.85 7.52 -11.54
C SER A 243 -23.91 7.17 -10.05
N HIS A 244 -22.77 7.11 -9.34
CA HIS A 244 -22.68 6.67 -7.95
C HIS A 244 -21.40 7.20 -7.27
N TRP A 245 -21.24 6.96 -5.97
CA TRP A 245 -19.98 7.23 -5.27
C TRP A 245 -19.48 5.98 -4.56
N GLU A 246 -18.16 5.89 -4.42
CA GLU A 246 -17.47 4.84 -3.69
C GLU A 246 -16.45 5.42 -2.71
N GLN A 247 -16.13 4.66 -1.67
CA GLN A 247 -15.03 4.94 -0.76
C GLN A 247 -14.23 3.66 -0.55
N LYS A 248 -12.91 3.77 -0.64
CA LYS A 248 -11.96 2.71 -0.31
C LYS A 248 -11.16 3.12 0.92
N LEU A 249 -11.13 2.26 1.94
CA LEU A 249 -10.22 2.37 3.08
C LEU A 249 -9.32 1.14 3.10
N VAL A 250 -8.01 1.35 3.01
CA VAL A 250 -7.00 0.32 3.21
C VAL A 250 -6.26 0.60 4.50
N CYS A 251 -6.22 -0.37 5.40
CA CYS A 251 -5.44 -0.32 6.62
C CYS A 251 -4.46 -1.49 6.66
N ALA A 252 -3.25 -1.25 7.13
CA ALA A 252 -2.20 -2.25 7.19
C ALA A 252 -1.36 -2.10 8.45
N TYR A 253 -1.10 -3.21 9.12
CA TYR A 253 -0.04 -3.36 10.12
C TYR A 253 1.03 -4.27 9.55
N LYS A 254 2.22 -3.72 9.31
CA LYS A 254 3.33 -4.39 8.65
C LYS A 254 4.48 -4.54 9.63
N ILE A 255 5.07 -5.72 9.68
CA ILE A 255 6.29 -6.01 10.42
C ILE A 255 7.38 -6.28 9.39
N LEU A 256 8.49 -5.56 9.48
CA LEU A 256 9.68 -5.80 8.67
C LEU A 256 10.83 -6.15 9.59
N ILE A 257 11.50 -7.26 9.29
CA ILE A 257 12.78 -7.65 9.90
C ILE A 257 13.83 -7.71 8.81
N VAL A 258 14.98 -7.10 9.05
CA VAL A 258 16.09 -7.02 8.09
C VAL A 258 17.36 -7.57 8.70
N ARG A 259 18.04 -8.42 7.92
CA ARG A 259 19.42 -8.84 8.17
C ARG A 259 20.34 -8.17 7.16
N ARG A 260 21.35 -7.46 7.64
CA ARG A 260 22.39 -6.81 6.83
C ARG A 260 23.67 -7.67 6.83
N PHE A 261 24.41 -7.63 5.74
CA PHE A 261 25.66 -8.37 5.51
C PHE A 261 26.81 -7.42 5.17
#